data_AF-A0ABD3N1C8-F1
#
_entry.id   AF-A0ABD3N1C8-F1
#
_cell.length_a   1.000
_cell.length_b   1.000
_cell.length_c   1.000
_cell.angle_alpha   90.00
_cell.angle_beta   90.00
_cell.angle_gamma   90.00
#
_symmetry.space_group_name_H-M   'P 1'
#
loop_
_entity.id
_entity.type
_entity.pdbx_description
1 polymer ?
#
loop_
_entity_poly.entity_id
_entity_poly.type
_entity_poly.pdbx_seq_one_letter_code
_entity_poly.pdbx_strand_id
1 'polypeptide(L)'
;MDESTVNTKKKKKKSLFKRIAKGISTKKKKKHPDDASVMGVSVSNSVAGSVVANNAPNSVLTTITASPPIQVILLLMDPDSRRFELLQLEFDATKALVSDVLLQVEQSATETALRDMKYAGICDRTGMEMIASCKLLMFCSPGKNEIVLAMPRGMDGRETAKLATPILEDEKVVEMLRPCGIQLTAKPKKSNRKAVGGSNLPKIDENEQSKTASRSNPRGLPTESFKKKKTSYFPTQVLGIIIAIGLFFITQHHNKMTRPIQSGMCLMPGEWISQCGFWELLPGNKFCDASVSKLSMGKDGKLRYFNKGLEEVWSVGTECVAEDKDDQCVVNLDCQGAAFRLEGKKWYVEVNGDRKPLIKEVVEAFT
;
A
#
# COMPACT_ATOMS: atom_id res chain seq x y z
N MET A 1 38.84 -1.93 -39.48
CA MET A 1 37.40 -2.00 -39.14
C MET A 1 37.20 -0.99 -38.05
N ASP A 2 36.50 0.08 -38.42
CA ASP A 2 36.57 1.39 -37.78
C ASP A 2 35.83 1.46 -36.44
N GLU A 3 36.48 2.20 -35.54
CA GLU A 3 36.10 2.53 -34.19
C GLU A 3 35.19 3.77 -34.21
N SER A 4 33.88 3.61 -33.95
CA SER A 4 32.95 4.73 -33.86
C SER A 4 32.51 5.00 -32.42
N THR A 5 33.16 5.99 -31.81
CA THR A 5 32.82 6.58 -30.51
C THR A 5 31.60 7.51 -30.64
N VAL A 6 30.48 7.15 -30.00
CA VAL A 6 29.26 7.99 -29.96
C VAL A 6 29.26 8.83 -28.68
N ASN A 7 29.37 10.13 -28.88
CA ASN A 7 29.50 11.16 -27.86
C ASN A 7 28.13 11.82 -27.62
N THR A 8 27.44 11.52 -26.51
CA THR A 8 26.13 12.13 -26.18
C THR A 8 26.27 13.22 -25.11
N LYS A 9 26.03 14.47 -25.53
CA LYS A 9 26.08 15.67 -24.70
C LYS A 9 24.86 15.80 -23.77
N LYS A 10 25.14 16.02 -22.49
CA LYS A 10 24.20 16.44 -21.42
C LYS A 10 23.52 17.78 -21.75
N LYS A 11 22.18 17.83 -21.75
CA LYS A 11 21.39 19.08 -21.64
C LYS A 11 20.76 19.20 -20.26
N LYS A 12 21.26 20.14 -19.45
CA LYS A 12 20.64 20.62 -18.21
C LYS A 12 19.45 21.52 -18.55
N LYS A 13 18.21 21.11 -18.25
CA LYS A 13 17.05 22.02 -18.20
C LYS A 13 16.93 22.59 -16.79
N LYS A 14 17.22 23.90 -16.66
CA LYS A 14 16.82 24.73 -15.53
C LYS A 14 15.40 25.21 -15.81
N SER A 15 14.46 24.94 -14.89
CA SER A 15 13.12 25.52 -14.92
C SER A 15 12.91 26.28 -13.62
N LEU A 16 12.97 27.61 -13.75
CA LEU A 16 12.57 28.60 -12.76
C LEU A 16 11.04 28.65 -12.70
N PHE A 17 10.45 28.46 -11.52
CA PHE A 17 9.13 29.03 -11.23
C PHE A 17 9.21 29.91 -9.98
N LYS A 18 9.11 31.23 -10.24
CA LYS A 18 8.89 32.27 -9.24
C LYS A 18 7.38 32.51 -9.12
N ARG A 19 6.92 32.42 -7.87
CA ARG A 19 5.84 33.17 -7.18
C ARG A 19 4.84 33.96 -8.02
N ILE A 20 3.55 33.73 -7.71
CA ILE A 20 2.53 34.79 -7.64
C ILE A 20 1.84 34.68 -6.28
N ALA A 21 1.73 35.82 -5.61
CA ALA A 21 1.05 36.05 -4.35
C ALA A 21 -0.20 36.91 -4.57
N LYS A 22 -1.09 36.93 -3.57
CA LYS A 22 -2.30 37.79 -3.39
C LYS A 22 -3.48 37.41 -4.30
N GLY A 23 -4.73 37.36 -3.86
CA GLY A 23 -5.40 37.77 -2.61
C GLY A 23 -6.93 37.79 -2.86
N ILE A 24 -7.68 38.35 -1.89
CA ILE A 24 -9.13 38.69 -1.93
C ILE A 24 -10.03 37.48 -1.55
N SER A 25 -10.67 37.38 -0.38
CA SER A 25 -11.54 38.27 0.41
C SER A 25 -13.04 38.13 0.09
N THR A 26 -13.81 38.15 1.18
CA THR A 26 -15.27 38.32 1.34
C THR A 26 -16.23 37.16 1.07
N LYS A 27 -16.69 36.59 2.20
CA LYS A 27 -18.11 36.47 2.61
C LYS A 27 -19.16 36.77 1.52
N LYS A 28 -19.98 35.77 1.19
CA LYS A 28 -21.42 36.00 1.01
C LYS A 28 -22.24 34.81 1.48
N LYS A 29 -22.90 35.04 2.62
CA LYS A 29 -23.92 34.20 3.25
C LYS A 29 -25.18 34.27 2.37
N LYS A 30 -25.63 33.14 1.82
CA LYS A 30 -26.99 33.02 1.27
C LYS A 30 -27.68 31.88 2.01
N LYS A 31 -28.60 32.26 2.89
CA LYS A 31 -29.64 31.37 3.43
C LYS A 31 -30.59 31.04 2.27
N HIS A 32 -30.90 29.76 2.09
CA HIS A 32 -32.14 29.31 1.46
C HIS A 32 -32.65 28.09 2.26
N PRO A 33 -33.97 27.92 2.37
CA PRO A 33 -34.61 27.10 3.39
C PRO A 33 -34.73 25.63 2.96
N ASP A 34 -34.74 24.79 3.99
CA ASP A 34 -35.58 23.62 4.20
C ASP A 34 -36.12 22.93 2.93
N ASP A 35 -35.45 21.85 2.55
CA ASP A 35 -36.12 20.71 1.92
C ASP A 35 -35.65 19.43 2.63
N ALA A 36 -36.52 18.95 3.52
CA ALA A 36 -36.39 17.65 4.14
C ALA A 36 -36.82 16.59 3.13
N SER A 37 -35.86 15.83 2.59
CA SER A 37 -36.13 14.55 1.95
C SER A 37 -35.05 13.56 2.37
N VAL A 38 -35.31 12.94 3.52
CA VAL A 38 -34.61 11.75 3.98
C VAL A 38 -35.29 10.56 3.31
N MET A 39 -34.69 10.04 2.23
CA MET A 39 -35.01 8.72 1.70
C MET A 39 -33.97 7.74 2.22
N GLY A 40 -34.21 7.20 3.42
CA GLY A 40 -33.53 5.99 3.88
C GLY A 40 -34.19 4.78 3.22
N VAL A 41 -33.55 4.22 2.19
CA VAL A 41 -33.99 2.96 1.58
C VAL A 41 -33.41 1.81 2.39
N SER A 42 -34.15 1.34 3.39
CA SER A 42 -33.91 0.04 4.01
C SER A 42 -34.59 -1.04 3.17
N VAL A 43 -33.80 -1.85 2.46
CA VAL A 43 -34.31 -3.06 1.78
C VAL A 43 -34.27 -4.22 2.77
N SER A 44 -35.38 -4.44 3.47
CA SER A 44 -35.63 -5.66 4.24
C SER A 44 -36.49 -6.61 3.40
N ASN A 45 -35.84 -7.51 2.66
CA ASN A 45 -36.51 -8.62 1.98
C ASN A 45 -36.76 -9.76 2.98
N SER A 46 -37.91 -9.71 3.65
CA SER A 46 -38.43 -10.80 4.50
C SER A 46 -39.64 -11.43 3.83
N VAL A 47 -39.41 -12.30 2.83
CA VAL A 47 -40.49 -13.09 2.22
C VAL A 47 -40.74 -14.32 3.10
N ALA A 48 -41.77 -14.23 3.93
CA ALA A 48 -42.36 -15.38 4.61
C ALA A 48 -43.14 -16.22 3.59
N GLY A 49 -42.51 -17.29 3.09
CA GLY A 49 -43.10 -18.28 2.20
C GLY A 49 -43.56 -19.51 2.97
N SER A 50 -44.85 -19.79 2.89
CA SER A 50 -45.61 -20.85 3.57
C SER A 50 -45.12 -22.28 3.26
N VAL A 51 -45.22 -23.12 4.30
CA VAL A 51 -44.79 -24.52 4.36
C VAL A 51 -45.79 -25.43 3.63
N VAL A 52 -45.32 -26.21 2.65
CA VAL A 52 -45.99 -27.43 2.17
C VAL A 52 -45.07 -28.61 2.46
N ALA A 53 -45.53 -29.46 3.38
CA ALA A 53 -44.80 -30.63 3.86
C ALA A 53 -44.86 -31.77 2.84
N ASN A 54 -43.70 -32.23 2.38
CA ASN A 54 -43.54 -33.56 1.80
C ASN A 54 -42.38 -34.26 2.53
N ASN A 55 -42.74 -35.31 3.27
CA ASN A 55 -41.84 -36.15 4.05
C ASN A 55 -40.92 -36.97 3.12
N ALA A 56 -39.60 -36.75 3.23
CA ALA A 56 -38.55 -37.59 2.68
C ALA A 56 -37.39 -37.69 3.69
N PRO A 57 -36.61 -38.79 3.69
CA PRO A 57 -35.88 -39.25 4.88
C PRO A 57 -34.57 -38.48 5.11
N ASN A 58 -34.43 -37.98 6.35
CA ASN A 58 -33.21 -37.64 7.11
C ASN A 58 -31.89 -37.54 6.33
N SER A 59 -31.73 -36.49 5.52
CA SER A 59 -30.41 -35.96 5.19
C SER A 59 -29.97 -35.10 6.37
N VAL A 60 -28.88 -35.50 7.05
CA VAL A 60 -28.24 -34.72 8.12
C VAL A 60 -27.89 -33.35 7.57
N LEU A 61 -28.72 -32.35 7.89
CA LEU A 61 -28.53 -30.97 7.47
C LEU A 61 -27.35 -30.42 8.26
N THR A 62 -26.14 -30.49 7.68
CA THR A 62 -25.00 -29.77 8.22
C THR A 62 -25.33 -28.29 8.08
N THR A 63 -25.73 -27.66 9.18
CA THR A 63 -25.93 -26.22 9.26
C THR A 63 -24.58 -25.55 9.04
N ILE A 64 -24.31 -25.16 7.79
CA ILE A 64 -23.16 -24.33 7.44
C ILE A 64 -23.37 -23.00 8.16
N THR A 65 -22.65 -22.81 9.26
CA THR A 65 -22.61 -21.55 9.98
C THR A 65 -22.03 -20.51 9.03
N ALA A 66 -22.86 -19.60 8.53
CA ALA A 66 -22.46 -18.52 7.66
C ALA A 66 -21.33 -17.72 8.33
N SER A 67 -20.22 -17.54 7.62
CA SER A 67 -19.12 -16.70 8.10
C SER A 67 -19.62 -15.26 8.27
N PRO A 68 -19.20 -14.53 9.32
CA PRO A 68 -19.56 -13.14 9.49
C PRO A 68 -19.07 -12.31 8.28
N PRO A 69 -19.85 -11.32 7.82
CA PRO A 69 -19.46 -10.47 6.70
C PRO A 69 -18.23 -9.60 7.05
N ILE A 70 -17.48 -9.20 6.03
CA ILE A 70 -16.39 -8.23 6.15
C ILE A 70 -16.98 -6.85 5.89
N GLN A 71 -16.79 -5.92 6.83
CA GLN A 71 -17.12 -4.52 6.65
C GLN A 71 -15.86 -3.72 6.36
N VAL A 72 -15.87 -2.97 5.27
CA VAL A 72 -14.77 -2.11 4.84
C VAL A 72 -15.24 -0.68 4.76
N ILE A 73 -14.42 0.25 5.25
CA ILE A 73 -14.62 1.68 5.04
C ILE A 73 -13.65 2.15 3.95
N LEU A 74 -14.19 2.42 2.78
CA LEU A 74 -13.43 2.85 1.62
C LEU A 74 -13.34 4.38 1.59
N LEU A 75 -12.12 4.92 1.60
CA LEU A 75 -11.85 6.35 1.39
C LEU A 75 -11.57 6.63 -0.10
N LEU A 76 -12.45 7.42 -0.71
CA LEU A 76 -12.28 7.97 -2.05
C LEU A 76 -11.72 9.39 -1.96
N MET A 77 -10.80 9.76 -2.84
CA MET A 77 -10.18 11.09 -2.85
C MET A 77 -9.92 11.55 -4.28
N ASP A 78 -10.20 12.82 -4.54
CA ASP A 78 -9.76 13.51 -5.76
C ASP A 78 -8.58 14.42 -5.41
N PRO A 79 -7.35 14.12 -5.90
CA PRO A 79 -6.16 14.90 -5.57
C PRO A 79 -6.21 16.34 -6.09
N ASP A 80 -6.95 16.60 -7.17
CA ASP A 80 -7.01 17.91 -7.82
C ASP A 80 -7.99 18.84 -7.10
N SER A 81 -9.21 18.35 -6.83
CA SER A 81 -10.23 19.15 -6.14
C SER A 81 -10.13 19.12 -4.61
N ARG A 82 -9.33 18.18 -4.05
CA ARG A 82 -9.22 17.89 -2.61
C ARG A 82 -10.55 17.49 -1.96
N ARG A 83 -11.47 16.95 -2.75
CA ARG A 83 -12.71 16.34 -2.25
C ARG A 83 -12.42 14.90 -1.83
N PHE A 84 -13.16 14.43 -0.84
CA PHE A 84 -13.10 13.04 -0.41
C PHE A 84 -14.47 12.56 0.04
N GLU A 85 -14.68 11.25 0.00
CA GLU A 85 -15.90 10.58 0.42
C GLU A 85 -15.52 9.28 1.14
N LEU A 86 -16.28 8.91 2.17
CA LEU A 86 -16.11 7.65 2.89
C LEU A 86 -17.34 6.78 2.64
N LEU A 87 -17.12 5.60 2.07
CA LEU A 87 -18.15 4.61 1.81
C LEU A 87 -18.02 3.46 2.81
N GLN A 88 -19.12 3.08 3.44
CA GLN A 88 -19.18 1.86 4.24
C GLN A 88 -19.74 0.74 3.37
N LEU A 89 -18.92 -0.29 3.13
CA LEU A 89 -19.20 -1.40 2.24
C LEU A 89 -19.18 -2.71 3.02
N GLU A 90 -20.02 -3.67 2.61
CA GLU A 90 -20.13 -4.98 3.25
C GLU A 90 -19.99 -6.10 2.21
N PHE A 91 -19.20 -7.11 2.56
CA PHE A 91 -18.78 -8.18 1.66
C PHE A 91 -18.89 -9.57 2.30
N ASP A 92 -19.15 -10.60 1.48
CA ASP A 92 -19.05 -12.00 1.90
C ASP A 92 -17.57 -12.38 2.09
N ALA A 93 -17.20 -12.72 3.33
CA ALA A 93 -15.82 -13.02 3.71
C ALA A 93 -15.16 -14.14 2.90
N THR A 94 -15.95 -15.07 2.36
CA THR A 94 -15.44 -16.26 1.67
C THR A 94 -15.21 -16.04 0.18
N LYS A 95 -15.90 -15.04 -0.41
CA LYS A 95 -15.97 -14.84 -1.86
C LYS A 95 -15.38 -13.52 -2.32
N ALA A 96 -15.46 -12.48 -1.50
CA ALA A 96 -15.13 -11.15 -1.95
C ALA A 96 -13.63 -10.99 -2.27
N LEU A 97 -13.39 -10.46 -3.46
CA LEU A 97 -12.07 -10.08 -3.94
C LEU A 97 -11.83 -8.59 -3.71
N VAL A 98 -10.56 -8.19 -3.73
CA VAL A 98 -10.19 -6.76 -3.67
C VAL A 98 -10.75 -6.00 -4.88
N SER A 99 -10.85 -6.61 -6.05
CA SER A 99 -11.46 -6.01 -7.25
C SER A 99 -12.94 -5.64 -7.05
N ASP A 100 -13.67 -6.41 -6.24
CA ASP A 100 -15.10 -6.18 -6.00
C ASP A 100 -15.34 -4.85 -5.27
N VAL A 101 -14.37 -4.42 -4.47
CA VAL A 101 -14.38 -3.12 -3.78
C VAL A 101 -14.40 -1.97 -4.78
N LEU A 102 -13.63 -2.06 -5.86
CA LEU A 102 -13.59 -1.03 -6.90
C LEU A 102 -14.87 -1.00 -7.73
N LEU A 103 -15.45 -2.17 -8.03
CA LEU A 103 -16.72 -2.25 -8.75
C LEU A 103 -17.87 -1.61 -7.97
N GLN A 104 -17.83 -1.65 -6.64
CA GLN A 104 -18.82 -0.96 -5.81
C GLN A 104 -18.70 0.57 -5.86
N VAL A 105 -17.53 1.15 -6.18
CA VAL A 105 -17.37 2.61 -6.24
C VAL A 105 -18.31 3.23 -7.27
N GLU A 106 -18.41 2.62 -8.45
CA GLU A 106 -19.28 3.12 -9.53
C GLU A 106 -20.77 3.10 -9.14
N GLN A 107 -21.15 2.26 -8.16
CA GLN A 107 -22.54 2.08 -7.74
C GLN A 107 -22.88 2.85 -6.45
N SER A 108 -21.90 3.08 -5.59
CA SER A 108 -22.13 3.56 -4.22
C SER A 108 -21.64 4.99 -3.97
N ALA A 109 -20.72 5.52 -4.79
CA ALA A 109 -20.24 6.89 -4.61
C ALA A 109 -21.34 7.93 -4.91
N THR A 110 -21.57 8.84 -3.96
CA THR A 110 -22.57 9.91 -4.09
C THR A 110 -22.04 11.10 -4.89
N GLU A 111 -20.74 11.39 -4.79
CA GLU A 111 -20.10 12.45 -5.54
C GLU A 111 -19.78 11.99 -6.97
N THR A 112 -20.44 12.60 -7.96
CA THR A 112 -20.27 12.27 -9.38
C THR A 112 -18.81 12.27 -9.85
N ALA A 113 -18.03 13.26 -9.43
CA ALA A 113 -16.60 13.34 -9.77
C ALA A 113 -15.77 12.17 -9.22
N LEU A 114 -16.10 11.66 -8.03
CA LEU A 114 -15.42 10.51 -7.43
C LEU A 114 -15.91 9.19 -8.05
N ARG A 115 -17.17 9.12 -8.44
CA ARG A 115 -17.75 7.95 -9.12
C ARG A 115 -17.20 7.74 -10.53
N ASP A 116 -17.05 8.82 -11.29
CA ASP A 116 -16.58 8.78 -12.68
C ASP A 116 -15.04 8.70 -12.78
N MET A 117 -14.34 8.92 -11.67
CA MET A 117 -12.89 8.80 -11.58
C MET A 117 -12.42 7.37 -11.81
N LYS A 118 -11.29 7.21 -12.51
CA LYS A 118 -10.65 5.91 -12.69
C LYS A 118 -9.65 5.64 -11.58
N TYR A 119 -9.80 4.49 -10.94
CA TYR A 119 -8.94 4.00 -9.86
C TYR A 119 -8.03 2.89 -10.39
N ALA A 120 -6.77 2.90 -9.97
CA ALA A 120 -5.77 1.90 -10.36
C ALA A 120 -5.76 0.67 -9.43
N GLY A 121 -6.26 0.82 -8.20
CA GLY A 121 -6.23 -0.25 -7.20
C GLY A 121 -6.74 0.22 -5.85
N ILE A 122 -6.54 -0.64 -4.85
CA ILE A 122 -6.81 -0.36 -3.44
C ILE A 122 -5.49 -0.47 -2.67
N CYS A 123 -5.29 0.38 -1.66
CA CYS A 123 -4.21 0.21 -0.70
C CYS A 123 -4.71 0.35 0.74
N ASP A 124 -3.92 -0.13 1.70
CA ASP A 124 -4.19 0.07 3.12
C ASP A 124 -3.80 1.49 3.59
N ARG A 125 -4.04 1.78 4.87
CA ARG A 125 -3.68 3.08 5.49
C ARG A 125 -2.18 3.38 5.50
N THR A 126 -1.32 2.37 5.32
CA THR A 126 0.13 2.52 5.27
C THR A 126 0.65 2.74 3.84
N GLY A 127 -0.23 2.56 2.85
CA GLY A 127 0.09 2.64 1.43
C GLY A 127 0.57 1.31 0.85
N MET A 128 0.33 0.20 1.53
CA MET A 128 0.55 -1.14 0.98
C MET A 128 -0.57 -1.46 0.00
N GLU A 129 -0.21 -1.61 -1.27
CA GLU A 129 -1.13 -1.93 -2.35
C GLU A 129 -1.67 -3.36 -2.19
N MET A 130 -2.99 -3.49 -2.34
CA MET A 130 -3.69 -4.77 -2.29
C MET A 130 -3.81 -5.34 -3.69
N ILE A 131 -3.64 -6.66 -3.81
CA ILE A 131 -3.69 -7.35 -5.09
C ILE A 131 -5.15 -7.59 -5.46
N ALA A 132 -5.59 -7.08 -6.62
CA ALA A 132 -6.99 -7.09 -7.05
C ALA A 132 -7.63 -8.49 -7.05
N SER A 133 -6.87 -9.52 -7.43
CA SER A 133 -7.35 -10.91 -7.52
C SER A 133 -7.31 -11.66 -6.18
N CYS A 134 -6.77 -11.07 -5.11
CA CYS A 134 -6.71 -11.73 -3.82
C CYS A 134 -8.02 -11.55 -3.06
N LYS A 135 -8.34 -12.52 -2.21
CA LYS A 135 -9.49 -12.43 -1.29
C LYS A 135 -9.28 -11.28 -0.32
N LEU A 136 -10.36 -10.53 -0.09
CA LEU A 136 -10.35 -9.39 0.84
C LEU A 136 -9.95 -9.82 2.26
N LEU A 137 -10.29 -11.06 2.66
CA LEU A 137 -9.92 -11.68 3.94
C LEU A 137 -8.39 -11.77 4.17
N MET A 138 -7.58 -11.76 3.11
CA MET A 138 -6.11 -11.76 3.25
C MET A 138 -5.58 -10.43 3.79
N PHE A 139 -6.33 -9.34 3.58
CA PHE A 139 -5.96 -8.01 4.02
C PHE A 139 -6.79 -7.56 5.22
N CYS A 140 -8.07 -7.93 5.24
CA CYS A 140 -9.03 -7.52 6.26
C CYS A 140 -9.36 -8.66 7.22
N SER A 141 -9.19 -8.41 8.51
CA SER A 141 -9.53 -9.39 9.55
C SER A 141 -11.05 -9.56 9.67
N PRO A 142 -11.58 -10.79 9.73
CA PRO A 142 -13.01 -11.02 9.88
C PRO A 142 -13.50 -10.47 11.22
N GLY A 143 -14.67 -9.81 11.21
CA GLY A 143 -15.25 -9.16 12.39
C GLY A 143 -14.55 -7.87 12.83
N LYS A 144 -13.59 -7.35 12.05
CA LYS A 144 -13.00 -6.03 12.25
C LYS A 144 -13.32 -5.14 11.07
N ASN A 145 -13.64 -3.90 11.38
CA ASN A 145 -13.88 -2.87 10.37
C ASN A 145 -12.52 -2.25 10.02
N GLU A 146 -12.16 -2.29 8.75
CA GLU A 146 -10.88 -1.77 8.27
C GLU A 146 -11.08 -0.64 7.27
N ILE A 147 -10.14 0.31 7.27
CA ILE A 147 -10.14 1.40 6.31
C ILE A 147 -9.18 1.04 5.19
N VAL A 148 -9.67 1.14 3.96
CA VAL A 148 -8.88 1.00 2.74
C VAL A 148 -9.03 2.25 1.89
N LEU A 149 -8.07 2.48 1.01
CA LEU A 149 -7.99 3.69 0.19
C LEU A 149 -8.09 3.31 -1.27
N ALA A 150 -8.97 3.96 -2.03
CA ALA A 150 -8.95 3.83 -3.48
C ALA A 150 -7.79 4.66 -4.05
N MET A 151 -6.98 4.06 -4.91
CA MET A 151 -5.82 4.70 -5.53
C MET A 151 -6.24 5.36 -6.83
N PRO A 152 -6.27 6.71 -6.94
CA PRO A 152 -6.57 7.38 -8.21
C PRO A 152 -5.54 7.00 -9.29
N ARG A 153 -5.97 6.92 -10.54
CA ARG A 153 -5.07 6.58 -11.65
C ARG A 153 -3.87 7.54 -11.69
N GLY A 154 -2.67 6.96 -11.73
CA GLY A 154 -1.41 7.72 -11.78
C GLY A 154 -0.79 8.01 -10.42
N MET A 155 -1.40 7.55 -9.33
CA MET A 155 -0.82 7.57 -7.99
C MET A 155 -0.47 6.15 -7.53
N ASP A 156 0.59 6.02 -6.72
CA ASP A 156 0.92 4.79 -6.02
C ASP A 156 0.29 4.75 -4.61
N GLY A 157 0.30 3.58 -3.97
CA GLY A 157 -0.33 3.41 -2.66
C GLY A 157 0.25 4.31 -1.57
N ARG A 158 1.55 4.62 -1.63
CA ARG A 158 2.23 5.47 -0.64
C ARG A 158 1.83 6.94 -0.78
N GLU A 159 1.73 7.43 -2.01
CA GLU A 159 1.24 8.77 -2.30
C GLU A 159 -0.22 8.93 -1.88
N THR A 160 -1.06 7.93 -2.16
CA THR A 160 -2.47 7.90 -1.74
C THR A 160 -2.59 7.92 -0.21
N ALA A 161 -1.84 7.08 0.51
CA ALA A 161 -1.84 7.06 1.98
C ALA A 161 -1.39 8.40 2.59
N LYS A 162 -0.42 9.07 1.96
CA LYS A 162 0.04 10.39 2.37
C LYS A 162 -1.06 11.45 2.22
N LEU A 163 -1.89 11.38 1.17
CA LEU A 163 -3.05 12.26 1.02
C LEU A 163 -4.18 11.94 2.02
N ALA A 164 -4.38 10.65 2.32
CA ALA A 164 -5.38 10.19 3.28
C ALA A 164 -5.05 10.59 4.73
N THR A 165 -3.76 10.64 5.08
CA THR A 165 -3.28 10.90 6.44
C THR A 165 -3.95 12.12 7.11
N PRO A 166 -3.94 13.34 6.53
CA PRO A 166 -4.58 14.51 7.16
C PRO A 166 -6.10 14.37 7.32
N ILE A 167 -6.77 13.56 6.50
CA ILE A 167 -8.21 13.30 6.60
C ILE A 167 -8.48 12.35 7.78
N LEU A 168 -7.73 11.24 7.84
CA LEU A 168 -7.88 10.22 8.88
C LEU A 168 -7.37 10.66 10.26
N GLU A 169 -6.55 11.70 10.32
CA GLU A 169 -6.10 12.33 11.57
C GLU A 169 -7.04 13.45 12.05
N ASP A 170 -8.03 13.86 11.24
CA ASP A 170 -9.00 14.86 11.68
C ASP A 170 -9.92 14.31 12.76
N GLU A 171 -10.01 15.05 13.85
CA GLU A 171 -10.77 14.69 15.04
C GLU A 171 -12.24 14.36 14.74
N LYS A 172 -12.88 15.09 13.81
CA LYS A 172 -14.27 14.84 13.44
C LYS A 172 -14.43 13.55 12.66
N VAL A 173 -13.48 13.25 11.78
CA VAL A 173 -13.46 11.99 11.02
C VAL A 173 -13.21 10.82 11.98
N VAL A 174 -12.29 10.96 12.92
CA VAL A 174 -12.03 9.96 13.97
C VAL A 174 -13.28 9.71 14.82
N GLU A 175 -13.98 10.77 15.24
CA GLU A 175 -15.24 10.65 15.99
C GLU A 175 -16.34 9.98 15.18
N MET A 176 -16.45 10.30 13.89
CA MET A 176 -17.43 9.71 12.98
C MET A 176 -17.18 8.22 12.75
N LEU A 177 -15.93 7.77 12.74
CA LEU A 177 -15.55 6.36 12.49
C LEU A 177 -15.55 5.50 13.76
N ARG A 178 -15.63 6.13 14.94
CA ARG A 178 -15.63 5.44 16.24
C ARG A 178 -16.83 4.49 16.42
N PRO A 179 -18.08 4.85 16.08
CA PRO A 179 -19.23 3.94 16.14
C PRO A 179 -19.08 2.72 15.22
N CYS A 180 -18.31 2.85 14.14
CA CYS A 180 -17.98 1.74 13.24
C CYS A 180 -16.89 0.82 13.82
N GLY A 181 -16.51 0.93 15.09
CA GLY A 181 -15.51 0.05 15.72
C GLY A 181 -14.07 0.30 15.29
N ILE A 182 -13.80 1.38 14.54
CA ILE A 182 -12.45 1.69 14.07
C ILE A 182 -11.72 2.56 15.10
N GLN A 183 -10.57 2.08 15.55
CA GLN A 183 -9.71 2.80 16.48
C GLN A 183 -8.64 3.59 15.72
N LEU A 184 -8.92 4.88 15.49
CA LEU A 184 -7.94 5.84 14.97
C LEU A 184 -7.34 6.67 16.11
N THR A 185 -6.03 6.91 16.04
CA THR A 185 -5.34 7.83 16.95
C THR A 185 -5.39 9.24 16.38
N ALA A 186 -6.21 10.11 16.96
CA ALA A 186 -6.18 11.53 16.62
C ALA A 186 -4.83 12.11 17.03
N LYS A 187 -4.13 12.81 16.11
CA LYS A 187 -2.94 13.55 16.51
C LYS A 187 -3.38 14.72 17.40
N PRO A 188 -2.77 14.92 18.58
CA PRO A 188 -3.07 16.09 19.39
C PRO A 188 -2.75 17.32 18.55
N LYS A 189 -3.75 18.16 18.26
CA LYS A 189 -3.53 19.46 17.63
C LYS A 189 -2.51 20.17 18.49
N LYS A 190 -1.27 20.30 17.97
CA LYS A 190 -0.26 21.18 18.56
C LYS A 190 -0.85 22.59 18.44
N SER A 191 -1.58 22.98 19.48
CA SER A 191 -2.13 24.30 19.64
C SER A 191 -0.93 25.25 19.69
N ASN A 192 -0.49 25.71 18.52
CA ASN A 192 0.33 26.89 18.34
C ASN A 192 -0.52 28.13 18.67
N ARG A 193 -1.24 28.10 19.80
CA ARG A 193 -1.53 29.30 20.56
C ARG A 193 -0.18 29.78 21.07
N LYS A 194 0.59 30.43 20.20
CA LYS A 194 1.35 31.59 20.63
C LYS A 194 0.29 32.45 21.31
N ALA A 195 0.33 32.47 22.63
CA ALA A 195 -0.31 33.50 23.40
C ALA A 195 0.17 34.80 22.76
N VAL A 196 -0.66 35.41 21.92
CA VAL A 196 -0.54 36.81 21.55
C VAL A 196 -0.86 37.51 22.86
N GLY A 197 0.17 37.61 23.70
CA GLY A 197 0.19 38.50 24.84
C GLY A 197 -0.15 39.87 24.28
N GLY A 198 -1.29 40.40 24.73
CA GLY A 198 -1.67 41.77 24.48
C GLY A 198 -0.50 42.67 24.85
N SER A 199 0.08 43.30 23.84
CA SER A 199 0.88 44.50 24.02
C SER A 199 0.38 45.47 22.97
N ASN A 200 -0.49 46.35 23.45
CA ASN A 200 -0.63 47.76 23.11
C ASN A 200 -0.44 48.13 21.63
N LEU A 201 -1.55 48.53 21.01
CA LEU A 201 -1.54 49.50 19.91
C LEU A 201 -0.57 50.66 20.23
N PRO A 202 0.49 50.87 19.46
CA PRO A 202 1.08 52.20 19.34
C PRO A 202 0.16 53.02 18.44
N LYS A 203 -0.30 54.17 18.95
CA LYS A 203 -0.88 55.23 18.13
C LYS A 203 0.11 55.58 17.02
N ILE A 204 -0.38 55.56 15.78
CA ILE A 204 0.30 56.12 14.62
C ILE A 204 0.07 57.63 14.70
N ASP A 205 1.09 58.39 15.08
CA ASP A 205 1.17 59.81 14.75
C ASP A 205 1.82 59.93 13.36
N GLU A 206 1.11 60.61 12.47
CA GLU A 206 1.62 61.12 11.22
C GLU A 206 2.59 62.28 11.54
N ASN A 207 3.89 62.11 11.35
CA ASN A 207 4.72 63.28 11.00
C ASN A 207 6.05 62.95 10.29
N GLU A 208 6.26 63.72 9.23
CA GLU A 208 7.52 64.24 8.66
C GLU A 208 8.70 63.35 8.22
N GLN A 209 8.93 63.42 6.89
CA GLN A 209 10.13 63.96 6.22
C GLN A 209 11.53 63.83 6.87
N SER A 210 12.46 63.30 6.06
CA SER A 210 13.81 63.82 5.72
C SER A 210 14.83 62.67 5.64
N LYS A 211 15.33 62.34 4.45
CA LYS A 211 16.58 62.81 3.80
C LYS A 211 17.89 62.43 4.50
N THR A 212 18.87 62.14 3.63
CA THR A 212 20.34 61.99 3.81
C THR A 212 20.81 60.58 4.15
N ALA A 213 21.52 59.85 3.29
CA ALA A 213 22.78 60.06 2.56
C ALA A 213 24.05 59.86 3.41
N SER A 214 25.00 59.12 2.81
CA SER A 214 26.46 59.29 2.93
C SER A 214 27.24 58.36 3.87
N ARG A 215 28.19 57.63 3.24
CA ARG A 215 29.60 57.35 3.65
C ARG A 215 29.83 56.62 5.00
N SER A 216 30.88 55.83 5.21
CA SER A 216 32.05 55.40 4.45
C SER A 216 32.77 54.34 5.31
N ASN A 217 33.35 53.32 4.67
CA ASN A 217 34.44 52.49 5.21
C ASN A 217 35.62 53.39 5.69
N PRO A 218 36.49 52.98 6.66
CA PRO A 218 37.47 51.92 6.40
C PRO A 218 38.09 51.12 7.59
N ARG A 219 38.71 50.00 7.19
CA ARG A 219 39.98 49.37 7.65
C ARG A 219 40.22 48.97 9.13
N GLY A 220 40.53 47.68 9.26
CA GLY A 220 41.38 47.04 10.27
C GLY A 220 40.89 45.61 10.43
N LEU A 221 41.65 44.52 10.46
CA LEU A 221 43.06 44.14 10.48
C LEU A 221 43.02 42.61 10.18
N PRO A 222 44.03 41.93 9.61
CA PRO A 222 43.87 40.55 9.18
C PRO A 222 44.02 39.60 10.37
N THR A 223 42.89 39.23 11.00
CA THR A 223 42.88 38.15 11.99
C THR A 223 42.81 36.83 11.24
N GLU A 224 43.92 36.08 11.25
CA GLU A 224 43.98 34.67 10.87
C GLU A 224 42.92 33.89 11.64
N SER A 225 41.76 33.70 11.00
CA SER A 225 40.74 32.80 11.50
C SER A 225 41.22 31.38 11.22
N PHE A 226 41.79 30.76 12.25
CA PHE A 226 41.88 29.31 12.36
C PHE A 226 40.47 28.76 12.10
N LYS A 227 40.22 28.34 10.86
CA LYS A 227 39.06 27.55 10.45
C LYS A 227 39.18 26.23 11.19
N LYS A 228 38.72 26.20 12.44
CA LYS A 228 38.39 24.98 13.16
C LYS A 228 37.40 24.24 12.27
N LYS A 229 37.91 23.26 11.53
CA LYS A 229 37.11 22.29 10.79
C LYS A 229 36.14 21.72 11.82
N LYS A 230 34.88 22.18 11.76
CA LYS A 230 33.80 21.57 12.53
C LYS A 230 33.68 20.16 11.96
N THR A 231 34.37 19.22 12.61
CA THR A 231 34.12 17.80 12.44
C THR A 231 32.65 17.64 12.76
N SER A 232 31.85 17.47 11.70
CA SER A 232 30.44 17.15 11.85
C SER A 232 30.41 15.79 12.52
N TYR A 233 30.27 15.80 13.85
CA TYR A 233 29.77 14.66 14.60
C TYR A 233 28.37 14.41 14.07
N PHE A 234 28.28 13.66 12.96
CA PHE A 234 27.08 12.89 12.71
C PHE A 234 26.91 12.06 13.97
N PRO A 235 25.81 12.24 14.72
CA PRO A 235 25.63 11.57 15.99
C PRO A 235 25.72 10.07 15.72
N THR A 236 26.72 9.41 16.27
CA THR A 236 26.94 7.96 16.19
C THR A 236 25.67 7.16 16.51
N GLN A 237 24.79 7.75 17.32
CA GLN A 237 23.44 7.25 17.61
C GLN A 237 22.55 7.08 16.36
N VAL A 238 22.56 8.02 15.41
CA VAL A 238 21.74 7.93 14.19
C VAL A 238 22.24 6.82 13.27
N LEU A 239 23.57 6.65 13.16
CA LEU A 239 24.13 5.53 12.38
C LEU A 239 23.75 4.18 13.00
N GLY A 240 23.80 4.06 14.33
CA GLY A 240 23.37 2.86 15.05
C GLY A 240 21.91 2.49 14.76
N ILE A 241 21.01 3.47 14.73
CA ILE A 241 19.58 3.26 14.41
C ILE A 241 19.42 2.77 12.96
N ILE A 242 20.12 3.39 12.00
CA ILE A 242 20.05 2.98 10.58
C ILE A 242 20.54 1.54 10.40
N ILE A 243 21.64 1.16 11.05
CA ILE A 243 22.17 -0.20 11.02
C ILE A 243 21.17 -1.18 11.64
N ALA A 244 20.57 -0.85 12.79
CA ALA A 244 19.58 -1.70 13.44
C ALA A 244 18.35 -1.94 12.57
N ILE A 245 17.84 -0.89 11.90
CA ILE A 245 16.73 -0.99 10.96
C ILE A 245 17.11 -1.89 9.77
N GLY A 246 18.32 -1.70 9.20
CA GLY A 246 18.82 -2.54 8.13
C GLY A 246 18.90 -4.02 8.51
N LEU A 247 19.46 -4.33 9.68
CA LEU A 247 19.55 -5.70 10.20
C LEU A 247 18.17 -6.32 10.44
N PHE A 248 17.20 -5.54 10.91
CA PHE A 248 15.83 -6.00 11.08
C PHE A 248 15.20 -6.42 9.74
N PHE A 249 15.34 -5.59 8.69
CA PHE A 249 14.85 -5.94 7.36
C PHE A 249 15.57 -7.15 6.77
N ILE A 250 16.89 -7.26 6.92
CA ILE A 250 17.66 -8.43 6.47
C ILE A 250 17.17 -9.69 7.17
N THR A 251 16.94 -9.63 8.48
CA THR A 251 16.44 -10.76 9.27
C THR A 251 15.04 -11.18 8.84
N GLN A 252 14.13 -10.21 8.66
CA GLN A 252 12.77 -10.47 8.18
C GLN A 252 12.77 -11.09 6.78
N HIS A 253 13.61 -10.58 5.89
CA HIS A 253 13.73 -11.07 4.52
C HIS A 253 14.37 -12.46 4.46
N HIS A 254 15.42 -12.70 5.26
CA HIS A 254 16.02 -14.02 5.43
C HIS A 254 14.96 -15.01 5.92
N ASN A 255 14.21 -14.68 6.98
CA ASN A 255 13.15 -15.52 7.51
C ASN A 255 12.02 -15.74 6.50
N LYS A 256 11.77 -14.84 5.55
CA LYS A 256 10.78 -15.07 4.48
C LYS A 256 11.30 -16.09 3.47
N MET A 257 12.59 -16.04 3.13
CA MET A 257 13.20 -16.89 2.10
C MET A 257 13.59 -18.29 2.58
N THR A 258 13.88 -18.46 3.88
CA THR A 258 14.27 -19.75 4.49
C THR A 258 13.11 -20.52 5.10
N ARG A 259 11.87 -20.00 5.01
CA ARG A 259 10.71 -20.69 5.56
C ARG A 259 10.51 -22.03 4.85
N PRO A 260 10.27 -23.11 5.60
CA PRO A 260 9.83 -24.36 4.99
C PRO A 260 8.48 -24.14 4.31
N ILE A 261 8.25 -24.89 3.23
CA ILE A 261 6.98 -24.92 2.52
C ILE A 261 5.89 -25.38 3.49
N GLN A 262 4.85 -24.57 3.60
CA GLN A 262 3.65 -24.90 4.38
C GLN A 262 2.47 -25.14 3.44
N SER A 263 1.53 -25.98 3.86
CA SER A 263 0.29 -26.18 3.11
C SER A 263 -0.51 -24.87 3.07
N GLY A 264 -0.95 -24.47 1.87
CA GLY A 264 -1.57 -23.18 1.62
C GLY A 264 -0.60 -22.03 1.35
N MET A 265 0.72 -22.27 1.44
CA MET A 265 1.71 -21.27 1.03
C MET A 265 1.67 -21.08 -0.48
N CYS A 266 1.95 -19.86 -0.92
CA CYS A 266 1.89 -19.46 -2.31
C CYS A 266 3.14 -18.67 -2.66
N LEU A 267 3.83 -19.08 -3.73
CA LEU A 267 5.04 -18.42 -4.22
C LEU A 267 4.71 -17.62 -5.48
N MET A 268 4.79 -16.29 -5.39
CA MET A 268 4.37 -15.40 -6.46
C MET A 268 5.45 -15.27 -7.56
N PRO A 269 5.10 -14.86 -8.80
CA PRO A 269 6.07 -14.63 -9.86
C PRO A 269 7.20 -13.68 -9.45
N GLY A 270 8.44 -14.14 -9.61
CA GLY A 270 9.66 -13.44 -9.18
C GLY A 270 10.09 -13.73 -7.73
N GLU A 271 9.26 -14.39 -6.93
CA GLU A 271 9.64 -14.86 -5.60
C GLU A 271 10.38 -16.20 -5.67
N TRP A 272 11.18 -16.44 -4.63
CA TRP A 272 11.92 -17.68 -4.47
C TRP A 272 12.12 -18.00 -2.99
N ILE A 273 12.32 -19.29 -2.70
CA ILE A 273 12.73 -19.82 -1.41
C ILE A 273 14.04 -20.59 -1.58
N SER A 274 14.94 -20.48 -0.61
CA SER A 274 16.19 -21.26 -0.56
C SER A 274 16.51 -21.62 0.87
N GLN A 275 17.27 -22.70 1.08
CA GLN A 275 17.61 -23.14 2.43
C GLN A 275 18.51 -22.14 3.18
N CYS A 276 19.18 -21.22 2.46
CA CYS A 276 20.07 -20.22 3.04
C CYS A 276 19.52 -18.79 3.00
N GLY A 277 18.45 -18.53 2.26
CA GLY A 277 17.85 -17.21 2.12
C GLY A 277 18.86 -16.17 1.67
N PHE A 278 18.89 -15.01 2.35
CA PHE A 278 19.74 -13.89 1.95
C PHE A 278 21.25 -14.22 1.91
N TRP A 279 21.72 -15.22 2.65
CA TRP A 279 23.14 -15.60 2.68
C TRP A 279 23.67 -16.12 1.33
N GLU A 280 22.78 -16.56 0.44
CA GLU A 280 23.09 -16.96 -0.93
C GLU A 280 23.58 -15.79 -1.80
N LEU A 281 23.19 -14.54 -1.46
CA LEU A 281 23.55 -13.35 -2.23
C LEU A 281 24.94 -12.78 -1.87
N LEU A 282 25.54 -13.26 -0.79
CA LEU A 282 26.82 -12.74 -0.30
C LEU A 282 27.98 -13.60 -0.84
N PRO A 283 28.88 -13.04 -1.67
CA PRO A 283 30.00 -13.80 -2.22
C PRO A 283 30.96 -14.25 -1.12
N GLY A 284 31.43 -15.50 -1.20
CA GLY A 284 32.44 -16.05 -0.28
C GLY A 284 31.91 -16.40 1.12
N ASN A 285 30.60 -16.52 1.28
CA ASN A 285 30.02 -16.90 2.55
C ASN A 285 30.34 -18.37 2.90
N LYS A 286 30.96 -18.59 4.05
CA LYS A 286 31.22 -19.94 4.59
C LYS A 286 30.04 -20.49 5.40
N PHE A 287 29.07 -19.66 5.75
CA PHE A 287 27.90 -20.05 6.55
C PHE A 287 26.84 -20.80 5.73
N CYS A 288 26.95 -20.72 4.42
CA CYS A 288 26.07 -21.41 3.51
C CYS A 288 26.95 -21.97 2.41
N ASP A 289 27.10 -23.30 2.38
CA ASP A 289 27.82 -23.93 1.28
C ASP A 289 27.17 -23.48 -0.03
N ALA A 290 27.97 -23.15 -1.05
CA ALA A 290 27.51 -22.70 -2.37
C ALA A 290 26.60 -23.72 -3.10
N SER A 291 26.30 -24.82 -2.42
CA SER A 291 25.58 -26.00 -2.85
C SER A 291 24.16 -26.02 -2.25
N VAL A 292 23.38 -24.96 -2.46
CA VAL A 292 22.03 -24.84 -1.87
C VAL A 292 20.98 -25.07 -2.94
N SER A 293 19.97 -25.87 -2.60
CA SER A 293 18.79 -25.96 -3.45
C SER A 293 17.95 -24.68 -3.38
N LYS A 294 17.37 -24.29 -4.51
CA LYS A 294 16.52 -23.11 -4.65
C LYS A 294 15.24 -23.47 -5.39
N LEU A 295 14.10 -22.99 -4.90
CA LEU A 295 12.82 -23.09 -5.58
C LEU A 295 12.36 -21.67 -5.96
N SER A 296 12.19 -21.41 -7.25
CA SER A 296 11.91 -20.07 -7.78
C SER A 296 10.68 -20.10 -8.66
N MET A 297 9.75 -19.17 -8.42
CA MET A 297 8.65 -18.93 -9.35
C MET A 297 9.11 -17.87 -10.36
N GLY A 298 9.29 -18.27 -11.61
CA GLY A 298 9.70 -17.37 -12.68
C GLY A 298 8.59 -16.37 -13.02
N LYS A 299 8.99 -15.25 -13.64
CA LYS A 299 8.03 -14.25 -14.18
C LYS A 299 7.23 -14.77 -15.38
N ASP A 300 7.68 -15.88 -15.96
CA ASP A 300 7.06 -16.61 -17.05
C ASP A 300 6.01 -17.61 -16.57
N GLY A 301 5.71 -17.66 -15.27
CA GLY A 301 4.72 -18.57 -14.70
C GLY A 301 5.25 -19.98 -14.42
N LYS A 302 6.55 -20.25 -14.64
CA LYS A 302 7.16 -21.56 -14.36
C LYS A 302 7.80 -21.59 -12.99
N LEU A 303 7.38 -22.53 -12.15
CA LEU A 303 8.07 -22.90 -10.92
C LEU A 303 9.25 -23.80 -11.27
N ARG A 304 10.45 -23.41 -10.84
CA ARG A 304 11.70 -24.12 -11.12
C ARG A 304 12.39 -24.51 -9.82
N TYR A 305 12.91 -25.72 -9.78
CA TYR A 305 13.80 -26.21 -8.74
C TYR A 305 15.21 -26.33 -9.28
N PHE A 306 16.13 -25.65 -8.61
CA PHE A 306 17.56 -25.69 -8.85
C PHE A 306 18.22 -26.53 -7.77
N ASN A 307 19.07 -27.46 -8.20
CA ASN A 307 19.89 -28.24 -7.27
C ASN A 307 21.04 -27.40 -6.71
N LYS A 308 21.91 -28.07 -5.95
CA LYS A 308 23.12 -27.51 -5.37
C LYS A 308 24.06 -26.85 -6.39
N GLY A 309 24.09 -27.29 -7.65
CA GLY A 309 24.90 -26.69 -8.71
C GLY A 309 24.23 -25.50 -9.40
N LEU A 310 23.08 -25.03 -8.88
CA LEU A 310 22.18 -24.10 -9.58
C LEU A 310 21.73 -24.61 -10.95
N GLU A 311 21.78 -25.92 -11.17
CA GLU A 311 21.24 -26.54 -12.38
C GLU A 311 19.74 -26.77 -12.18
N GLU A 312 18.95 -26.40 -13.18
CA GLU A 312 17.52 -26.65 -13.19
C GLU A 312 17.28 -28.15 -13.34
N VAL A 313 16.79 -28.80 -12.28
CA VAL A 313 16.51 -30.24 -12.27
C VAL A 313 15.04 -30.53 -12.53
N TRP A 314 14.16 -29.58 -12.19
CA TRP A 314 12.73 -29.77 -12.32
C TRP A 314 12.00 -28.45 -12.51
N SER A 315 10.96 -28.48 -13.35
CA SER A 315 10.09 -27.33 -13.61
C SER A 315 8.64 -27.76 -13.79
N VAL A 316 7.71 -26.93 -13.33
CA VAL A 316 6.27 -27.08 -13.56
C VAL A 316 5.63 -25.74 -13.87
N GLY A 317 4.60 -25.76 -14.71
CA GLY A 317 3.87 -24.59 -15.16
C GLY A 317 3.81 -24.53 -16.68
N THR A 318 2.79 -23.88 -17.18
CA THR A 318 2.66 -23.53 -18.60
C THR A 318 3.41 -22.22 -18.85
N GLU A 319 4.08 -22.15 -19.99
CA GLU A 319 4.67 -20.88 -20.44
C GLU A 319 3.51 -19.95 -20.78
N CYS A 320 3.42 -18.82 -20.07
CA CYS A 320 2.52 -17.75 -20.47
C CYS A 320 3.03 -17.21 -21.82
N VAL A 321 2.48 -17.73 -22.92
CA VAL A 321 2.69 -17.15 -24.25
C VAL A 321 1.87 -15.87 -24.27
N ALA A 322 2.51 -14.75 -23.95
CA ALA A 322 1.93 -13.44 -24.21
C ALA A 322 1.93 -13.24 -25.73
N GLU A 323 0.88 -13.72 -26.41
CA GLU A 323 0.74 -13.55 -27.86
C GLU A 323 0.54 -12.08 -28.24
N ASP A 324 0.02 -11.26 -27.32
CA ASP A 324 -0.15 -9.82 -27.53
C ASP A 324 0.51 -9.00 -26.40
N LYS A 325 1.17 -7.90 -26.79
CA LYS A 325 2.01 -7.05 -25.91
C LYS A 325 1.27 -6.42 -24.72
N ASP A 326 -0.05 -6.50 -24.71
CA ASP A 326 -0.91 -5.85 -23.72
C ASP A 326 -1.78 -6.85 -22.92
N ASP A 327 -1.73 -8.14 -23.25
CA ASP A 327 -2.52 -9.17 -22.56
C ASP A 327 -1.74 -9.74 -21.37
N GLN A 328 -2.05 -9.22 -20.18
CA GLN A 328 -1.64 -9.85 -18.94
C GLN A 328 -2.18 -11.29 -18.91
N CYS A 329 -1.33 -12.24 -18.58
CA CYS A 329 -1.69 -13.64 -18.34
C CYS A 329 -2.60 -13.70 -17.09
N VAL A 330 -3.88 -13.33 -17.22
CA VAL A 330 -4.84 -13.29 -16.10
C VAL A 330 -5.43 -14.69 -15.94
N VAL A 331 -4.71 -15.56 -15.23
CA VAL A 331 -5.30 -16.81 -14.73
C VAL A 331 -6.02 -16.51 -13.42
N ASN A 332 -7.33 -16.72 -13.43
CA ASN A 332 -8.27 -16.42 -12.34
C ASN A 332 -8.20 -17.46 -11.21
N LEU A 333 -7.03 -17.58 -10.56
CA LEU A 333 -6.86 -18.43 -9.38
C LEU A 333 -6.62 -17.55 -8.14
N ASP A 334 -7.11 -18.03 -6.99
CA ASP A 334 -6.92 -17.45 -5.65
C ASP A 334 -5.43 -17.13 -5.33
N CYS A 335 -4.51 -17.69 -6.12
CA CYS A 335 -3.08 -17.43 -6.13
C CYS A 335 -2.56 -17.34 -7.57
N GLN A 336 -2.04 -16.18 -8.00
CA GLN A 336 -1.35 -16.01 -9.29
C GLN A 336 0.08 -16.60 -9.31
N GLY A 337 0.32 -17.63 -8.50
CA GLY A 337 1.64 -18.18 -8.21
C GLY A 337 1.59 -19.71 -8.06
N ALA A 338 2.66 -20.28 -7.52
CA ALA A 338 2.70 -21.70 -7.17
C ALA A 338 2.12 -21.92 -5.78
N ALA A 339 0.93 -22.53 -5.69
CA ALA A 339 0.28 -22.86 -4.42
C ALA A 339 0.66 -24.28 -3.98
N PHE A 340 1.21 -24.42 -2.78
CA PHE A 340 1.61 -25.71 -2.21
C PHE A 340 0.50 -26.28 -1.35
N ARG A 341 0.18 -27.57 -1.53
CA ARG A 341 -0.87 -28.28 -0.79
C ARG A 341 -0.31 -29.58 -0.23
N LEU A 342 -0.51 -29.81 1.06
CA LEU A 342 -0.29 -31.11 1.69
C LEU A 342 -1.61 -31.87 1.76
N GLU A 343 -1.69 -33.01 1.07
CA GLU A 343 -2.85 -33.90 1.13
C GLU A 343 -2.41 -35.30 1.59
N GLY A 344 -2.87 -35.66 2.79
CA GLY A 344 -2.37 -36.84 3.48
C GLY A 344 -0.87 -36.71 3.76
N LYS A 345 -0.06 -37.55 3.11
CA LYS A 345 1.41 -37.57 3.25
C LYS A 345 2.14 -37.10 1.99
N LYS A 346 1.41 -36.57 0.99
CA LYS A 346 1.97 -36.18 -0.30
C LYS A 346 1.84 -34.68 -0.50
N TRP A 347 2.93 -34.08 -0.95
CA TRP A 347 2.97 -32.67 -1.33
C TRP A 347 2.63 -32.50 -2.80
N TYR A 348 1.81 -31.50 -3.08
CA TYR A 348 1.43 -31.09 -4.42
C TYR A 348 1.70 -29.61 -4.58
N VAL A 349 1.91 -29.22 -5.83
CA VAL A 349 1.91 -27.83 -6.24
C VAL A 349 0.89 -27.62 -7.34
N GLU A 350 0.20 -26.51 -7.26
CA GLU A 350 -0.79 -26.06 -8.23
C GLU A 350 -0.27 -24.77 -8.87
N VAL A 351 -0.10 -24.79 -10.19
CA VAL A 351 0.36 -23.65 -10.99
C VAL A 351 -0.61 -23.50 -12.15
N ASN A 352 -1.29 -22.36 -12.26
CA ASN A 352 -2.28 -22.12 -13.31
C ASN A 352 -3.40 -23.19 -13.39
N GLY A 353 -3.77 -23.78 -12.25
CA GLY A 353 -4.80 -24.83 -12.15
C GLY A 353 -4.28 -26.22 -12.48
N ASP A 354 -3.06 -26.32 -13.04
CA ASP A 354 -2.37 -27.58 -13.22
C ASP A 354 -1.75 -28.02 -11.90
N ARG A 355 -2.25 -29.14 -11.39
CA ARG A 355 -1.77 -29.74 -10.16
C ARG A 355 -0.79 -30.87 -10.44
N LYS A 356 0.41 -30.79 -9.88
CA LYS A 356 1.43 -31.85 -9.97
C LYS A 356 1.99 -32.24 -8.59
N PRO A 357 2.33 -33.52 -8.36
CA PRO A 357 3.04 -33.90 -7.14
C PRO A 357 4.43 -33.26 -7.14
N LEU A 358 4.89 -32.80 -5.97
CA LEU A 358 6.27 -32.36 -5.80
C LEU A 358 7.21 -33.56 -5.88
N ILE A 359 8.35 -33.38 -6.55
CA ILE A 359 9.41 -34.38 -6.57
C ILE A 359 10.03 -34.52 -5.17
N LYS A 360 10.59 -35.70 -4.90
CA LYS A 360 11.10 -36.06 -3.57
C LYS A 360 12.20 -35.10 -3.09
N GLU A 361 13.06 -34.65 -4.00
CA GLU A 361 14.17 -33.74 -3.76
C GLU A 361 13.70 -32.34 -3.34
N VAL A 362 12.55 -31.88 -3.85
CA VAL A 362 11.94 -30.61 -3.43
C VAL A 362 11.37 -30.74 -2.03
N VAL A 363 10.68 -31.85 -1.74
CA VAL A 363 10.09 -32.13 -0.42
C VAL A 363 11.20 -32.22 0.63
N GLU A 364 12.22 -33.03 0.42
CA GLU A 364 13.35 -33.18 1.36
C GLU A 364 14.13 -31.88 1.57
N ALA A 365 14.19 -31.01 0.55
CA ALA A 365 14.91 -29.75 0.67
C ALA A 365 14.11 -28.66 1.40
N PHE A 366 12.77 -28.69 1.33
CA PHE A 366 11.97 -27.51 1.68
C PHE A 366 10.80 -27.75 2.64
N THR A 367 10.45 -28.98 3.01
CA THR A 367 9.36 -29.26 3.97
C THR A 367 9.92 -29.82 5.25
#